data_AF-A0A935MCR6-F1
#
_entry.id   AF-A0A935MCR6-F1
#
_cell.length_a   1.000
_cell.length_b   1.000
_cell.length_c   1.000
_cell.angle_alpha   90.00
_cell.angle_beta   90.00
_cell.angle_gamma   90.00
#
_symmetry.space_group_name_H-M   'P 1'
#
loop_
_entity.id
_entity.type
_entity.pdbx_description
1 polymer ?
#
loop_
_entity_poly.entity_id
_entity_poly.type
_entity_poly.pdbx_seq_one_letter_code
_entity_poly.pdbx_strand_id
1 'polypeptide(L)'
;MSTLTSTISNEKGFSVFIKNHPLVSYFILAYGVMWFFISPMVIDALELAAVPEALSFASFVLSSLLGPTVAAFWVTGVLEGKDGMRRLFRRMFQFRAGLQWYAVIFIVPIVIWVGAYSFIYNGAPIANLMANPSLLLSVFLPGVLIGLVIPSIGEEPGWRGFAFPRLQKQYGPIVATLILGTLHGIWHLPALLTPLFDPFTLEGFARFVLTSMVATFLYSWVYNGSRGNVWIAIVLHASGNAATQLTNELVPKDVEFTGFMKVLESGWVNIIAFGIVAILLLVLTRGTLGYRPEREDVA
;
A
#
# COMPACT_ATOMS: atom_id res chain seq x y z
N MET A 1 34.48 33.33 38.15
CA MET A 1 33.04 33.00 38.01
C MET A 1 32.70 33.05 36.53
N SER A 2 32.60 31.89 35.87
CA SER A 2 32.20 31.77 34.48
C SER A 2 30.92 30.95 34.46
N THR A 3 29.85 31.59 34.02
CA THR A 3 28.48 31.08 33.95
C THR A 3 28.37 30.14 32.76
N LEU A 4 28.25 28.84 33.03
CA LEU A 4 27.82 27.85 32.04
C LEU A 4 26.32 28.04 31.81
N THR A 5 25.97 28.79 30.77
CA THR A 5 24.60 28.85 30.23
C THR A 5 24.29 27.52 29.56
N SER A 6 23.82 26.56 30.35
CA SER A 6 23.13 25.37 29.87
C SER A 6 21.83 25.79 29.20
N THR A 7 21.82 25.88 27.88
CA THR A 7 20.58 25.93 27.09
C THR A 7 19.88 24.57 27.21
N ILE A 8 19.05 24.40 28.24
CA ILE A 8 18.10 23.29 28.32
C ILE A 8 17.07 23.55 27.22
N SER A 9 17.23 22.91 26.07
CA SER A 9 16.22 22.92 25.02
C SER A 9 14.94 22.33 25.60
N ASN A 10 13.90 23.14 25.64
CA ASN A 10 12.58 22.81 26.16
C ASN A 10 11.86 21.87 25.17
N GLU A 11 12.45 20.71 24.89
CA GLU A 11 11.82 19.71 24.03
C GLU A 11 10.60 19.15 24.78
N LYS A 12 9.42 19.60 24.35
CA LYS A 12 8.12 19.12 24.84
C LYS A 12 8.11 17.59 24.80
N GLY A 13 7.57 16.95 25.83
CA GLY A 13 7.61 15.48 26.00
C GLY A 13 7.15 14.66 24.78
N PHE A 14 6.27 15.21 23.94
CA PHE A 14 5.84 14.59 22.69
C PHE A 14 6.98 14.41 21.66
N SER A 15 7.83 15.43 21.49
CA SER A 15 8.99 15.32 20.58
C SER A 15 10.01 14.29 21.07
N VAL A 16 10.19 14.20 22.40
CA VAL A 16 11.05 13.19 23.03
C VAL A 16 10.51 11.77 22.78
N PHE A 17 9.20 11.57 22.93
CA PHE A 17 8.56 10.28 22.63
C PHE A 17 8.77 9.86 21.16
N ILE A 18 8.55 10.78 20.21
CA ILE A 18 8.76 10.50 18.78
C ILE A 18 10.20 10.07 18.49
N LYS A 19 11.19 10.74 19.11
CA LYS A 19 12.61 10.39 18.94
C LYS A 19 12.94 9.00 19.47
N ASN A 20 12.33 8.61 20.59
CA ASN A 20 12.57 7.30 21.22
C ASN A 20 11.77 6.17 20.57
N HIS A 21 10.61 6.47 19.95
CA HIS A 21 9.69 5.46 19.39
C HIS A 21 9.18 5.83 17.98
N PRO A 22 10.07 6.06 17.00
CA PRO A 22 9.68 6.66 15.72
C PRO A 22 8.69 5.81 14.90
N LEU A 23 8.85 4.48 14.90
CA LEU A 23 7.91 3.58 14.20
C LEU A 23 6.54 3.57 14.88
N VAL A 24 6.47 3.54 16.21
CA VAL A 24 5.20 3.56 16.95
C VAL A 24 4.49 4.88 16.73
N SER A 25 5.19 6.01 16.87
CA SER A 25 4.62 7.32 16.60
C SER A 25 4.12 7.46 15.16
N TYR A 26 4.87 6.91 14.20
CA TYR A 26 4.46 6.88 12.80
C TYR A 26 3.14 6.13 12.60
N PHE A 27 3.01 4.91 13.12
CA PHE A 27 1.78 4.12 12.94
C PHE A 27 0.58 4.76 13.66
N ILE A 28 0.77 5.30 14.87
CA ILE A 28 -0.29 6.04 15.59
C ILE A 28 -0.79 7.22 14.74
N LEU A 29 0.12 8.01 14.18
CA LEU A 29 -0.23 9.15 13.34
C LEU A 29 -0.88 8.71 12.02
N ALA A 30 -0.34 7.67 11.36
CA ALA A 30 -0.86 7.17 10.09
C ALA A 30 -2.30 6.65 10.22
N TYR A 31 -2.59 5.92 11.31
CA TYR A 31 -3.92 5.46 11.65
C TYR A 31 -4.82 6.62 12.04
N GLY A 32 -4.41 7.42 13.03
CA GLY A 32 -5.23 8.49 13.58
C GLY A 32 -5.65 9.52 12.53
N VAL A 33 -4.75 9.92 11.63
CA VAL A 33 -5.04 10.88 10.56
C VAL A 33 -6.04 10.30 9.57
N MET A 34 -5.80 9.10 9.03
CA MET A 34 -6.72 8.51 8.07
C MET A 34 -8.08 8.20 8.70
N TRP A 35 -8.10 7.60 9.88
CA TRP A 35 -9.33 7.21 10.59
C TRP A 35 -10.18 8.43 10.94
N PHE A 36 -9.55 9.55 11.29
CA PHE A 36 -10.24 10.82 11.50
C PHE A 36 -10.93 11.30 10.21
N PHE A 37 -10.22 11.34 9.07
CA PHE A 37 -10.79 11.87 7.83
C PHE A 37 -11.86 10.98 7.22
N ILE A 38 -11.77 9.65 7.35
CA ILE A 38 -12.78 8.72 6.84
C ILE A 38 -13.99 8.56 7.77
N SER A 39 -13.89 8.99 9.04
CA SER A 39 -14.94 8.80 10.05
C SER A 39 -16.33 9.31 9.64
N PRO A 40 -16.51 10.43 8.90
CA PRO A 40 -17.84 10.82 8.44
C PRO A 40 -18.48 9.76 7.55
N MET A 41 -17.72 9.14 6.64
CA MET A 41 -18.25 8.07 5.79
C MET A 41 -18.66 6.84 6.61
N VAL A 42 -17.92 6.53 7.68
CA VAL A 42 -18.25 5.44 8.60
C VAL A 42 -19.51 5.75 9.40
N ILE A 43 -19.68 6.99 9.87
CA ILE A 43 -20.87 7.44 10.59
C ILE A 43 -22.12 7.29 9.71
N ASP A 44 -22.03 7.67 8.44
CA ASP A 44 -23.11 7.53 7.46
C ASP A 44 -23.42 6.07 7.16
N ALA A 45 -22.38 5.26 6.91
CA ALA A 45 -22.52 3.83 6.59
C ALA A 45 -23.08 2.98 7.75
N LEU A 46 -22.87 3.42 8.99
CA LEU A 46 -23.46 2.81 10.20
C LEU A 46 -24.83 3.39 10.56
N GLU A 47 -25.40 4.24 9.70
CA GLU A 47 -26.70 4.90 9.89
C GLU A 47 -26.80 5.73 11.17
N LEU A 48 -25.67 6.23 11.69
CA LEU A 48 -25.61 6.98 12.94
C LEU A 48 -25.98 8.47 12.75
N ALA A 49 -25.62 9.04 11.60
CA ALA A 49 -26.03 10.36 11.17
C ALA A 49 -25.86 10.51 9.66
N ALA A 50 -26.80 11.19 9.00
CA ALA A 50 -26.71 11.46 7.57
C ALA A 50 -25.54 12.43 7.28
N VAL A 51 -24.65 12.04 6.37
CA VAL A 51 -23.52 12.87 5.95
C VAL A 51 -23.74 13.42 4.54
N PRO A 52 -23.61 14.75 4.33
CA PRO A 52 -23.74 15.32 3.00
C PRO A 52 -22.75 14.72 2.00
N GLU A 53 -23.18 14.51 0.76
CA GLU A 53 -22.36 13.91 -0.31
C GLU A 53 -21.02 14.64 -0.50
N ALA A 54 -21.02 15.97 -0.45
CA ALA A 54 -19.80 16.78 -0.55
C ALA A 54 -18.79 16.48 0.58
N LEU A 55 -19.28 16.23 1.80
CA LEU A 55 -18.43 15.85 2.93
C LEU A 55 -17.94 14.41 2.79
N SER A 56 -18.78 13.49 2.32
CA SER A 56 -18.39 12.10 2.03
C SER A 56 -17.28 12.04 0.97
N PHE A 57 -17.43 12.81 -0.12
CA PHE A 57 -16.40 12.92 -1.15
C PHE A 57 -15.10 13.53 -0.61
N ALA A 58 -15.18 14.60 0.20
CA ALA A 58 -14.01 15.18 0.84
C ALA A 58 -13.32 14.18 1.78
N SER A 59 -14.08 13.42 2.57
CA SER A 59 -13.57 12.35 3.42
C SER A 59 -12.85 11.28 2.64
N PHE A 60 -13.39 10.83 1.50
CA PHE A 60 -12.72 9.87 0.61
C PHE A 60 -11.37 10.41 0.11
N VAL A 61 -11.35 11.63 -0.43
CA VAL A 61 -10.12 12.25 -0.97
C VAL A 61 -9.08 12.47 0.12
N LEU A 62 -9.49 13.03 1.27
CA LEU A 62 -8.58 13.34 2.38
C LEU A 62 -8.04 12.07 3.04
N SER A 63 -8.87 11.07 3.28
CA SER A 63 -8.40 9.79 3.87
C SER A 63 -7.46 9.02 2.95
N SER A 64 -7.66 9.13 1.62
CA SER A 64 -6.79 8.49 0.62
C SER A 64 -5.43 9.19 0.44
N LEU A 65 -5.33 10.47 0.81
CA LEU A 65 -4.11 11.29 0.67
C LEU A 65 -3.37 11.51 2.00
N LEU A 66 -4.13 11.58 3.09
CA LEU A 66 -3.66 11.98 4.40
C LEU A 66 -3.69 10.77 5.34
N GLY A 67 -2.50 10.33 5.73
CA GLY A 67 -2.32 9.23 6.66
C GLY A 67 -0.86 8.83 6.67
N PRO A 68 -0.45 7.77 5.95
CA PRO A 68 0.92 7.28 5.96
C PRO A 68 1.95 8.32 5.51
N THR A 69 1.73 9.02 4.39
CA THR A 69 2.69 10.02 3.89
C THR A 69 2.82 11.21 4.85
N VAL A 70 1.71 11.75 5.34
CA VAL A 70 1.72 12.87 6.30
C VAL A 70 2.43 12.48 7.60
N ALA A 71 2.14 11.30 8.14
CA ALA A 71 2.82 10.76 9.32
C ALA A 71 4.33 10.63 9.10
N ALA A 72 4.76 10.14 7.92
CA ALA A 72 6.17 10.04 7.58
C ALA A 72 6.85 11.41 7.52
N PHE A 73 6.24 12.42 6.89
CA PHE A 73 6.79 13.77 6.87
C PHE A 73 6.88 14.38 8.26
N TRP A 74 5.83 14.21 9.08
CA TRP A 74 5.81 14.73 10.44
C TRP A 74 6.94 14.12 11.29
N VAL A 75 7.00 12.79 11.35
CA VAL A 75 8.01 12.10 12.16
C VAL A 75 9.41 12.39 11.62
N THR A 76 9.61 12.38 10.30
CA THR A 76 10.89 12.77 9.69
C THR A 76 11.28 14.20 10.04
N GLY A 77 10.33 15.14 10.06
CA GLY A 77 10.58 16.52 10.46
C GLY A 77 11.04 16.65 11.92
N VAL A 78 10.52 15.82 12.82
CA VAL A 78 10.95 15.80 14.24
C VAL A 78 12.33 15.15 14.40
N LEU A 79 12.63 14.10 13.64
CA LEU A 79 13.89 13.36 13.74
C LEU A 79 15.06 14.06 13.03
N GLU A 80 14.81 14.56 11.83
CA GLU A 80 15.83 14.94 10.85
C GLU A 80 15.65 16.39 10.33
N GLY A 81 14.64 17.11 10.82
CA GLY A 81 14.37 18.49 10.46
C GLY A 81 13.97 18.67 8.99
N LYS A 82 14.19 19.89 8.47
CA LYS A 82 13.83 20.27 7.10
C LYS A 82 14.57 19.45 6.04
N ASP A 83 15.82 19.06 6.31
CA ASP A 83 16.62 18.33 5.33
C ASP A 83 16.14 16.89 5.18
N GLY A 84 15.71 16.23 6.26
CA GLY A 84 15.06 14.91 6.19
C GLY A 84 13.76 14.96 5.37
N MET A 85 12.90 15.96 5.63
CA MET A 85 11.67 16.13 4.85
C MET A 85 11.96 16.38 3.36
N ARG A 86 12.96 17.21 3.05
CA ARG A 86 13.40 17.43 1.65
C ARG A 86 13.92 16.16 1.00
N ARG A 87 14.68 15.33 1.72
CA ARG A 87 15.11 14.01 1.22
C ARG A 87 13.92 13.10 0.93
N LEU A 88 12.97 12.99 1.86
CA LEU A 88 11.76 12.16 1.66
C LEU A 88 10.95 12.64 0.45
N PHE A 89 10.72 13.95 0.34
CA PHE A 89 10.02 14.54 -0.80
C PHE A 89 10.72 14.23 -2.13
N ARG A 90 12.05 14.37 -2.19
CA ARG A 90 12.81 14.03 -3.41
C ARG A 90 12.66 12.56 -3.78
N ARG A 91 12.64 11.65 -2.80
CA ARG A 91 12.46 10.20 -3.04
C ARG A 91 11.12 9.85 -3.68
N MET A 92 10.09 10.65 -3.44
CA MET A 92 8.78 10.49 -4.08
C MET A 92 8.84 10.70 -5.60
N PHE A 93 9.84 11.41 -6.12
CA PHE A 93 9.95 11.73 -7.55
C PHE A 93 11.27 11.21 -8.16
N GLN A 94 11.78 10.09 -7.65
CA GLN A 94 12.98 9.43 -8.17
C GLN A 94 12.64 8.49 -9.33
N PHE A 95 12.40 9.05 -10.51
CA PHE A 95 12.04 8.27 -11.72
C PHE A 95 13.16 7.37 -12.27
N ARG A 96 14.41 7.50 -11.80
CA ARG A 96 15.51 6.67 -12.34
C ARG A 96 15.53 5.31 -11.66
N ALA A 97 15.17 4.26 -12.40
CA ALA A 97 15.31 2.87 -12.01
C ALA A 97 15.72 2.03 -13.24
N GLY A 98 16.19 0.79 -13.01
CA GLY A 98 16.46 -0.14 -14.11
C GLY A 98 15.18 -0.46 -14.89
N LEU A 99 15.25 -0.54 -16.22
CA LEU A 99 14.09 -0.76 -17.10
C LEU A 99 13.30 -2.02 -16.75
N GLN A 100 13.97 -3.07 -16.24
CA GLN A 100 13.31 -4.28 -15.78
C GLN A 100 12.27 -4.01 -14.68
N TRP A 101 12.48 -3.01 -13.82
CA TRP A 101 11.52 -2.68 -12.77
C TRP A 101 10.28 -2.00 -13.31
N TYR A 102 10.41 -1.19 -14.37
CA TYR A 102 9.27 -0.66 -15.09
C TYR A 102 8.44 -1.77 -15.76
N ALA A 103 9.10 -2.74 -16.38
CA ALA A 103 8.40 -3.92 -16.91
C ALA A 103 7.67 -4.67 -15.78
N VAL A 104 8.33 -4.91 -14.64
CA VAL A 104 7.75 -5.61 -13.49
C VAL A 104 6.51 -4.89 -12.95
N ILE A 105 6.59 -3.59 -12.67
CA ILE A 105 5.48 -2.87 -12.01
C ILE A 105 4.25 -2.72 -12.90
N PHE A 106 4.39 -2.75 -14.23
CA PHE A 106 3.23 -2.70 -15.14
C PHE A 106 2.70 -4.09 -15.51
N ILE A 107 3.58 -5.08 -15.72
CA ILE A 107 3.17 -6.39 -16.22
C ILE A 107 2.72 -7.31 -15.09
N VAL A 108 3.48 -7.38 -13.99
CA VAL A 108 3.24 -8.36 -12.93
C VAL A 108 1.85 -8.19 -12.28
N PRO A 109 1.36 -6.97 -11.97
CA PRO A 109 0.00 -6.81 -11.45
C PRO A 109 -1.08 -7.32 -12.40
N ILE A 110 -0.97 -7.04 -13.71
CA ILE A 110 -1.91 -7.54 -14.73
C ILE A 110 -1.88 -9.07 -14.75
N VAL A 111 -0.68 -9.67 -14.79
CA VAL A 111 -0.52 -11.13 -14.81
C VAL A 111 -1.14 -11.79 -13.57
N ILE A 112 -0.92 -11.22 -12.38
CA ILE A 112 -1.49 -11.74 -11.13
C ILE A 112 -3.01 -11.66 -11.19
N TRP A 113 -3.58 -10.48 -11.42
CA TRP A 113 -5.02 -10.29 -11.35
C TRP A 113 -5.77 -10.98 -12.50
N VAL A 114 -5.41 -10.68 -13.75
CA VAL A 114 -6.08 -11.26 -14.92
C VAL A 114 -5.84 -12.77 -14.99
N GLY A 115 -4.64 -13.25 -14.63
CA GLY A 115 -4.33 -14.67 -14.61
C GLY A 115 -5.10 -15.42 -13.52
N ALA A 116 -5.15 -14.89 -12.30
CA ALA A 116 -5.86 -15.51 -11.19
C ALA A 116 -7.38 -15.57 -11.44
N TYR A 117 -7.96 -14.49 -11.97
CA TYR A 117 -9.37 -14.51 -12.33
C TYR A 117 -9.64 -15.35 -13.58
N SER A 118 -8.69 -15.44 -14.51
CA SER A 118 -8.82 -16.40 -15.62
C SER A 118 -8.83 -17.84 -15.18
N PHE A 119 -8.13 -18.19 -14.12
CA PHE A 119 -8.20 -19.53 -13.56
C PHE A 119 -9.63 -19.88 -13.09
N ILE A 120 -10.31 -18.94 -12.42
CA ILE A 120 -11.67 -19.22 -11.89
C ILE A 120 -12.78 -19.05 -12.95
N TYR A 121 -12.58 -18.19 -13.95
CA TYR A 121 -13.52 -17.94 -15.05
C TYR A 121 -13.17 -18.71 -16.34
N ASN A 122 -12.47 -19.84 -16.22
CA ASN A 122 -12.14 -20.74 -17.35
C ASN A 122 -11.51 -20.03 -18.58
N GLY A 123 -10.57 -19.12 -18.32
CA GLY A 123 -9.83 -18.38 -19.34
C GLY A 123 -10.52 -17.11 -19.87
N ALA A 124 -11.76 -16.82 -19.45
CA ALA A 124 -12.55 -15.72 -20.03
C ALA A 124 -11.88 -14.32 -19.89
N PRO A 125 -11.34 -13.89 -18.74
CA PRO A 125 -10.65 -12.59 -18.64
C PRO A 125 -9.48 -12.41 -19.62
N ILE A 126 -8.62 -13.43 -19.80
CA ILE A 126 -7.55 -13.40 -20.81
C ILE A 126 -8.15 -13.32 -22.23
N ALA A 127 -9.17 -14.11 -22.54
CA ALA A 127 -9.84 -14.08 -23.85
C ALA A 127 -10.46 -12.70 -24.14
N ASN A 128 -11.13 -12.12 -23.16
CA ASN A 128 -11.77 -10.81 -23.24
C ASN A 128 -10.73 -9.70 -23.44
N LEU A 129 -9.56 -9.80 -22.79
CA LEU A 129 -8.46 -8.84 -22.98
C LEU A 129 -7.85 -8.96 -24.37
N MET A 130 -7.69 -10.18 -24.90
CA MET A 130 -7.21 -10.40 -26.26
C MET A 130 -8.21 -9.89 -27.31
N ALA A 131 -9.51 -10.01 -27.05
CA ALA A 131 -10.56 -9.49 -27.91
C ALA A 131 -10.65 -7.94 -27.84
N ASN A 132 -10.34 -7.35 -26.68
CA ASN A 132 -10.46 -5.91 -26.43
C ASN A 132 -9.16 -5.33 -25.81
N PRO A 133 -8.03 -5.34 -26.54
CA PRO A 133 -6.75 -4.87 -26.00
C PRO A 133 -6.74 -3.36 -25.72
N SER A 134 -7.69 -2.60 -26.30
CA SER A 134 -7.90 -1.19 -26.01
C SER A 134 -8.19 -0.91 -24.53
N LEU A 135 -8.67 -1.89 -23.76
CA LEU A 135 -8.88 -1.78 -22.31
C LEU A 135 -7.58 -1.47 -21.54
N LEU A 136 -6.41 -1.85 -22.08
CA LEU A 136 -5.13 -1.44 -21.52
C LEU A 136 -4.92 0.08 -21.58
N LEU A 137 -5.45 0.73 -22.62
CA LEU A 137 -5.33 2.18 -22.82
C LEU A 137 -6.54 2.94 -22.26
N SER A 138 -7.74 2.36 -22.26
CA SER A 138 -8.96 3.04 -21.82
C SER A 138 -9.31 2.81 -20.34
N VAL A 139 -8.78 1.74 -19.71
CA VAL A 139 -9.05 1.41 -18.30
C VAL A 139 -7.76 1.38 -17.51
N PHE A 140 -6.81 0.52 -17.89
CA PHE A 140 -5.60 0.31 -17.08
C PHE A 140 -4.73 1.57 -17.00
N LEU A 141 -4.38 2.20 -18.13
CA LEU A 141 -3.54 3.40 -18.13
C LEU A 141 -4.19 4.58 -17.37
N PRO A 142 -5.47 4.95 -17.58
CA PRO A 142 -6.14 5.96 -16.75
C PRO A 142 -6.17 5.58 -15.27
N GLY A 143 -6.45 4.31 -14.95
CA GLY A 143 -6.41 3.79 -13.59
C GLY A 143 -5.05 3.97 -12.92
N VAL A 144 -3.95 3.73 -13.65
CA VAL A 144 -2.59 4.02 -13.16
C VAL A 144 -2.44 5.51 -12.91
N LEU A 145 -2.78 6.37 -13.88
CA LEU A 145 -2.56 7.81 -13.77
C LEU A 145 -3.32 8.42 -12.58
N ILE A 146 -4.58 8.02 -12.39
CA ILE A 146 -5.38 8.40 -11.23
C ILE A 146 -4.76 7.82 -9.95
N GLY A 147 -4.42 6.52 -9.98
CA GLY A 147 -3.80 5.78 -8.88
C GLY A 147 -2.51 6.41 -8.36
N LEU A 148 -1.70 7.04 -9.23
CA LEU A 148 -0.48 7.75 -8.86
C LEU A 148 -0.79 8.94 -7.94
N VAL A 149 -1.89 9.64 -8.19
CA VAL A 149 -2.30 10.82 -7.41
C VAL A 149 -3.09 10.38 -6.18
N ILE A 150 -3.98 9.40 -6.31
CA ILE A 150 -4.83 8.89 -5.23
C ILE A 150 -5.04 7.38 -5.44
N PRO A 151 -4.68 6.50 -4.48
CA PRO A 151 -4.12 6.79 -3.16
C PRO A 151 -2.58 6.69 -3.08
N SER A 152 -1.89 6.24 -4.14
CA SER A 152 -0.52 5.70 -4.01
C SER A 152 0.50 6.68 -3.43
N ILE A 153 0.45 7.96 -3.81
CA ILE A 153 1.34 9.00 -3.26
C ILE A 153 1.00 9.38 -1.80
N GLY A 154 -0.24 9.17 -1.36
CA GLY A 154 -0.69 9.35 0.02
C GLY A 154 -0.22 8.23 0.96
N GLU A 155 0.15 7.08 0.39
CA GLU A 155 0.46 5.87 1.15
C GLU A 155 1.93 5.44 1.08
N GLU A 156 2.46 5.22 -0.12
CA GLU A 156 3.76 4.56 -0.32
C GLU A 156 4.98 5.34 0.21
N PRO A 157 5.02 6.69 0.19
CA PRO A 157 6.05 7.43 0.90
C PRO A 157 6.06 7.15 2.41
N GLY A 158 4.90 6.85 2.99
CA GLY A 158 4.80 6.34 4.36
C GLY A 158 5.32 4.91 4.47
N TRP A 159 4.68 3.99 3.77
CA TRP A 159 4.95 2.56 3.92
C TRP A 159 6.36 2.18 3.48
N ARG A 160 6.78 2.56 2.27
CA ARG A 160 8.08 2.20 1.68
C ARG A 160 9.12 3.31 1.84
N GLY A 161 8.70 4.56 1.96
CA GLY A 161 9.62 5.67 2.20
C GLY A 161 10.06 5.83 3.67
N PHE A 162 9.24 5.39 4.63
CA PHE A 162 9.52 5.57 6.06
C PHE A 162 9.52 4.27 6.87
N ALA A 163 8.42 3.50 6.86
CA ALA A 163 8.21 2.38 7.78
C ALA A 163 9.01 1.13 7.41
N PHE A 164 8.91 0.68 6.16
CA PHE A 164 9.52 -0.57 5.68
C PHE A 164 11.04 -0.59 5.90
N PRO A 165 11.83 0.44 5.53
CA PRO A 165 13.29 0.40 5.71
C PRO A 165 13.70 0.30 7.18
N ARG A 166 12.95 0.95 8.08
CA ARG A 166 13.20 0.90 9.53
C ARG A 166 12.88 -0.47 10.11
N LEU A 167 11.74 -1.05 9.72
CA LEU A 167 11.36 -2.42 10.10
C LEU A 167 12.35 -3.44 9.56
N GLN A 168 12.75 -3.29 8.30
CA GLN A 168 13.65 -4.18 7.59
C GLN A 168 15.06 -4.17 8.18
N LYS A 169 15.57 -2.99 8.56
CA LYS A 169 16.85 -2.87 9.26
C LYS A 169 16.83 -3.56 10.63
N GLN A 170 15.69 -3.56 11.32
CA GLN A 170 15.57 -4.13 12.67
C GLN A 170 15.28 -5.64 12.67
N TYR A 171 14.43 -6.12 11.76
CA TYR A 171 13.88 -7.48 11.79
C TYR A 171 14.23 -8.33 10.57
N GLY A 172 14.93 -7.76 9.59
CA GLY A 172 15.18 -8.41 8.30
C GLY A 172 13.98 -8.34 7.35
N PRO A 173 14.17 -8.72 6.07
CA PRO A 173 13.19 -8.50 5.00
C PRO A 173 11.87 -9.24 5.23
N ILE A 174 11.91 -10.53 5.59
CA ILE A 174 10.69 -11.34 5.72
C ILE A 174 9.81 -10.85 6.87
N VAL A 175 10.38 -10.67 8.06
CA VAL A 175 9.62 -10.24 9.25
C VAL A 175 9.11 -8.81 9.07
N ALA A 176 9.91 -7.92 8.47
CA ALA A 176 9.46 -6.57 8.15
C ALA A 176 8.29 -6.55 7.15
N THR A 177 8.33 -7.39 6.13
CA THR A 177 7.24 -7.55 5.16
C THR A 177 5.96 -8.03 5.85
N LEU A 178 6.05 -9.04 6.72
CA LEU A 178 4.91 -9.56 7.46
C LEU A 178 4.33 -8.53 8.42
N ILE A 179 5.16 -7.85 9.22
CA ILE A 179 4.71 -6.79 10.14
C ILE A 179 4.03 -5.68 9.35
N LEU A 180 4.66 -5.18 8.29
CA LEU A 180 4.12 -4.08 7.51
C LEU A 180 2.81 -4.47 6.82
N GLY A 181 2.75 -5.64 6.20
CA GLY A 181 1.52 -6.10 5.54
C GLY A 181 0.35 -6.31 6.50
N THR A 182 0.60 -6.83 7.71
CA THR A 182 -0.44 -6.93 8.74
C THR A 182 -0.92 -5.55 9.18
N LEU A 183 0.00 -4.63 9.48
CA LEU A 183 -0.36 -3.28 9.93
C LEU A 183 -0.98 -2.44 8.79
N HIS A 184 -0.63 -2.68 7.54
CA HIS A 184 -1.27 -2.03 6.39
C HIS A 184 -2.68 -2.58 6.17
N GLY A 185 -2.88 -3.90 6.32
CA GLY A 185 -4.21 -4.51 6.26
C GLY A 185 -5.15 -3.99 7.34
N ILE A 186 -4.72 -3.94 8.59
CA ILE A 186 -5.54 -3.46 9.72
C ILE A 186 -5.87 -1.97 9.59
N TRP A 187 -4.97 -1.17 9.00
CA TRP A 187 -5.18 0.26 8.79
C TRP A 187 -6.46 0.56 7.99
N HIS A 188 -6.85 -0.34 7.09
CA HIS A 188 -8.04 -0.20 6.24
C HIS A 188 -9.37 -0.45 6.96
N LEU A 189 -9.38 -0.90 8.23
CA LEU A 189 -10.60 -1.31 8.93
C LEU A 189 -11.77 -0.31 8.78
N PRO A 190 -11.61 1.02 8.98
CA PRO A 190 -12.72 1.95 8.79
C PRO A 190 -13.21 2.00 7.34
N ALA A 191 -12.32 1.86 6.36
CA ALA A 191 -12.72 1.87 4.95
C ALA A 191 -13.60 0.66 4.60
N LEU A 192 -13.33 -0.52 5.17
CA LEU A 192 -14.17 -1.71 5.00
C LEU A 192 -15.56 -1.57 5.65
N LEU A 193 -15.77 -0.58 6.52
CA LEU A 193 -17.09 -0.27 7.08
C LEU A 193 -17.91 0.67 6.19
N THR A 194 -17.33 1.17 5.09
CA THR A 194 -17.99 2.09 4.17
C THR A 194 -18.38 1.40 2.86
N PRO A 195 -19.24 2.01 2.02
CA PRO A 195 -19.58 1.49 0.69
C PRO A 195 -18.42 1.44 -0.32
N LEU A 196 -17.19 1.80 0.08
CA LEU A 196 -16.00 1.67 -0.76
C LEU A 196 -15.61 0.21 -1.03
N PHE A 197 -16.07 -0.72 -0.18
CA PHE A 197 -15.84 -2.15 -0.28
C PHE A 197 -17.15 -2.92 -0.13
N ASP A 198 -17.09 -4.23 -0.34
CA ASP A 198 -18.20 -5.13 -0.04
C ASP A 198 -18.65 -5.01 1.43
N PRO A 199 -19.93 -5.34 1.73
CA PRO A 199 -20.45 -5.29 3.09
C PRO A 199 -19.53 -5.98 4.11
N PHE A 200 -19.27 -5.28 5.22
CA PHE A 200 -18.32 -5.73 6.22
C PHE A 200 -18.70 -7.11 6.79
N THR A 201 -17.72 -8.00 6.82
CA THR A 201 -17.78 -9.26 7.57
C THR A 201 -16.44 -9.51 8.24
N LEU A 202 -16.42 -10.23 9.36
CA LEU A 202 -15.17 -10.58 10.04
C LEU A 202 -14.26 -11.45 9.14
N GLU A 203 -14.86 -12.38 8.38
CA GLU A 203 -14.15 -13.17 7.38
C GLU A 203 -13.56 -12.27 6.28
N GLY A 204 -14.35 -11.35 5.73
CA GLY A 204 -13.90 -10.41 4.70
C GLY A 204 -12.74 -9.53 5.18
N PHE A 205 -12.81 -9.05 6.42
CA PHE A 205 -11.72 -8.30 7.04
C PHE A 205 -10.46 -9.16 7.21
N ALA A 206 -10.58 -10.37 7.76
CA ALA A 206 -9.44 -11.28 7.90
C ALA A 206 -8.81 -11.61 6.53
N ARG A 207 -9.64 -11.86 5.51
CA ARG A 207 -9.21 -12.12 4.13
C ARG A 207 -8.49 -10.90 3.53
N PHE A 208 -8.96 -9.69 3.80
CA PHE A 208 -8.30 -8.46 3.36
C PHE A 208 -6.91 -8.31 3.99
N VAL A 209 -6.80 -8.51 5.31
CA VAL A 209 -5.52 -8.45 6.03
C VAL A 209 -4.55 -9.50 5.49
N LEU A 210 -5.00 -10.74 5.29
CA LEU A 210 -4.18 -11.81 4.72
C LEU A 210 -3.71 -11.47 3.31
N THR A 211 -4.59 -10.92 2.47
CA THR A 211 -4.23 -10.46 1.11
C THR A 211 -3.16 -9.37 1.17
N SER A 212 -3.33 -8.38 2.06
CA SER A 212 -2.34 -7.31 2.28
C SER A 212 -0.98 -7.88 2.72
N MET A 213 -0.97 -8.85 3.64
CA MET A 213 0.25 -9.54 4.08
C MET A 213 0.99 -10.21 2.93
N VAL A 214 0.31 -11.05 2.13
CA VAL A 214 0.98 -11.77 1.03
C VAL A 214 1.34 -10.84 -0.14
N ALA A 215 0.51 -9.83 -0.44
CA ALA A 215 0.81 -8.86 -1.48
C ALA A 215 2.05 -8.02 -1.14
N THR A 216 2.27 -7.70 0.14
CA THR A 216 3.42 -6.89 0.58
C THR A 216 4.76 -7.51 0.19
N PHE A 217 4.86 -8.84 0.02
CA PHE A 217 6.09 -9.48 -0.48
C PHE A 217 6.51 -8.98 -1.86
N LEU A 218 5.55 -8.79 -2.78
CA LEU A 218 5.83 -8.23 -4.11
C LEU A 218 6.40 -6.81 -3.98
N TYR A 219 5.77 -5.99 -3.16
CA TYR A 219 6.22 -4.61 -2.94
C TYR A 219 7.59 -4.55 -2.28
N SER A 220 7.84 -5.37 -1.27
CA SER A 220 9.14 -5.45 -0.59
C SER A 220 10.24 -5.87 -1.57
N TRP A 221 9.99 -6.87 -2.41
CA TRP A 221 10.95 -7.31 -3.43
C TRP A 221 11.22 -6.24 -4.48
N VAL A 222 10.18 -5.61 -5.02
CA VAL A 222 10.32 -4.51 -6.00
C VAL A 222 11.06 -3.33 -5.39
N TYR A 223 10.73 -2.94 -4.16
CA TYR A 223 11.39 -1.85 -3.44
C TYR A 223 12.89 -2.14 -3.26
N ASN A 224 13.24 -3.30 -2.72
CA ASN A 224 14.63 -3.70 -2.50
C ASN A 224 15.39 -3.80 -3.83
N GLY A 225 14.81 -4.47 -4.81
CA GLY A 225 15.43 -4.71 -6.11
C GLY A 225 15.64 -3.42 -6.92
N SER A 226 14.74 -2.44 -6.77
CA SER A 226 14.87 -1.10 -7.32
C SER A 226 15.76 -0.16 -6.49
N ARG A 227 16.48 -0.69 -5.49
CA ARG A 227 17.41 0.02 -4.60
C ARG A 227 16.73 1.06 -3.69
N GLY A 228 15.62 0.69 -3.09
CA GLY A 228 14.88 1.53 -2.15
C GLY A 228 14.13 2.69 -2.81
N ASN A 229 13.76 2.52 -4.08
CA ASN A 229 13.12 3.54 -4.88
C ASN A 229 11.61 3.63 -4.54
N VAL A 230 11.23 4.71 -3.87
CA VAL A 230 9.84 4.97 -3.42
C VAL A 230 8.92 5.22 -4.61
N TRP A 231 9.39 5.89 -5.67
CA TRP A 231 8.59 6.12 -6.88
C TRP A 231 8.16 4.80 -7.53
N ILE A 232 9.05 3.81 -7.60
CA ILE A 232 8.70 2.50 -8.16
C ILE A 232 7.63 1.80 -7.32
N ALA A 233 7.64 1.96 -5.99
CA ALA A 233 6.57 1.46 -5.13
C ALA A 233 5.23 2.20 -5.35
N ILE A 234 5.27 3.53 -5.52
CA ILE A 234 4.09 4.35 -5.87
C ILE A 234 3.46 3.85 -7.18
N VAL A 235 4.27 3.66 -8.23
CA VAL A 235 3.77 3.18 -9.53
C VAL A 235 3.26 1.74 -9.44
N LEU A 236 3.93 0.86 -8.66
CA LEU A 236 3.44 -0.50 -8.42
C LEU A 236 2.07 -0.51 -7.75
N HIS A 237 1.87 0.35 -6.74
CA HIS A 237 0.57 0.48 -6.07
C HIS A 237 -0.50 0.91 -7.07
N ALA A 238 -0.25 2.00 -7.82
CA ALA A 238 -1.18 2.50 -8.82
C ALA A 238 -1.51 1.43 -9.88
N SER A 239 -0.50 0.69 -10.34
CA SER A 239 -0.65 -0.41 -11.30
C SER A 239 -1.40 -1.61 -10.73
N GLY A 240 -1.23 -1.90 -9.43
CA GLY A 240 -2.01 -2.89 -8.70
C GLY A 240 -3.50 -2.58 -8.71
N ASN A 241 -3.86 -1.36 -8.31
CA ASN A 241 -5.26 -0.92 -8.27
C ASN A 241 -5.87 -0.87 -9.68
N ALA A 242 -5.10 -0.39 -10.66
CA ALA A 242 -5.53 -0.38 -12.06
C ALA A 242 -5.72 -1.79 -12.64
N ALA A 243 -4.89 -2.76 -12.24
CA ALA A 243 -5.04 -4.15 -12.66
C ALA A 243 -6.31 -4.80 -12.08
N THR A 244 -6.69 -4.46 -10.84
CA THR A 244 -7.97 -4.86 -10.26
C THR A 244 -9.15 -4.27 -11.05
N GLN A 245 -9.11 -2.96 -11.35
CA GLN A 245 -10.14 -2.30 -12.17
C GLN A 245 -10.26 -2.91 -13.56
N LEU A 246 -9.13 -3.13 -14.24
CA LEU A 246 -9.09 -3.83 -15.52
C LEU A 246 -9.73 -5.22 -15.43
N THR A 247 -9.38 -5.99 -14.39
CA THR A 247 -9.92 -7.35 -14.21
C THR A 247 -11.42 -7.33 -13.99
N ASN A 248 -11.94 -6.35 -13.27
CA ASN A 248 -13.38 -6.16 -13.07
C ASN A 248 -14.13 -5.92 -14.39
N GLU A 249 -13.52 -5.25 -15.37
CA GLU A 249 -14.10 -5.09 -16.72
C GLU A 249 -14.01 -6.37 -17.58
N LEU A 250 -13.05 -7.24 -17.27
CA LEU A 250 -12.79 -8.46 -18.03
C LEU A 250 -13.57 -9.68 -17.56
N VAL A 251 -14.04 -9.71 -16.31
CA VAL A 251 -14.80 -10.83 -15.76
C VAL A 251 -16.25 -10.83 -16.27
N PRO A 252 -16.77 -11.98 -16.75
CA PRO A 252 -18.20 -12.15 -17.04
C PRO A 252 -19.07 -11.82 -15.81
N LYS A 253 -20.17 -11.09 -16.02
CA LYS A 253 -21.07 -10.64 -14.95
C LYS A 253 -22.26 -11.56 -14.71
N ASP A 254 -22.50 -12.48 -15.63
CA ASP A 254 -23.60 -13.44 -15.69
C ASP A 254 -23.21 -14.83 -15.16
N VAL A 255 -21.97 -15.02 -14.71
CA VAL A 255 -21.48 -16.28 -14.17
C VAL A 255 -21.74 -16.34 -12.67
N GLU A 256 -22.60 -17.26 -12.25
CA GLU A 256 -22.83 -17.56 -10.84
C GLU A 256 -21.95 -18.73 -10.39
N PHE A 257 -21.09 -18.50 -9.40
CA PHE A 257 -20.31 -19.56 -8.78
C PHE A 257 -21.06 -20.23 -7.63
N THR A 258 -20.85 -21.54 -7.51
CA THR A 258 -21.35 -22.36 -6.40
C THR A 258 -20.20 -23.14 -5.75
N GLY A 259 -20.44 -23.63 -4.52
CA GLY A 259 -19.49 -24.45 -3.78
C GLY A 259 -18.12 -23.78 -3.61
N PHE A 260 -17.04 -24.54 -3.86
CA PHE A 260 -15.67 -24.07 -3.69
C PHE A 260 -15.31 -22.90 -4.62
N MET A 261 -15.88 -22.83 -5.82
CA MET A 261 -15.58 -21.73 -6.75
C MET A 261 -16.11 -20.39 -6.23
N LYS A 262 -17.24 -20.40 -5.51
CA LYS A 262 -17.77 -19.20 -4.85
C LYS A 262 -16.84 -18.71 -3.74
N VAL A 263 -16.20 -19.64 -3.03
CA VAL A 263 -15.18 -19.29 -2.02
C VAL A 263 -13.97 -18.66 -2.70
N LEU A 264 -13.49 -19.20 -3.82
CA LEU A 264 -12.38 -18.60 -4.55
C LEU A 264 -12.72 -17.18 -5.04
N GLU A 265 -13.87 -17.02 -5.67
CA GLU A 265 -14.32 -15.75 -6.26
C GLU A 265 -14.53 -14.65 -5.21
N SER A 266 -14.95 -15.00 -3.98
CA SER A 266 -15.14 -14.03 -2.89
C SER A 266 -13.85 -13.34 -2.39
N GLY A 267 -12.71 -13.61 -3.05
CA GLY A 267 -11.43 -12.95 -2.82
C GLY A 267 -10.34 -13.88 -2.30
N TRP A 268 -10.65 -15.16 -2.02
CA TRP A 268 -9.62 -16.13 -1.63
C TRP A 268 -8.64 -16.42 -2.76
N VAL A 269 -9.09 -16.28 -4.01
CA VAL A 269 -8.23 -16.33 -5.20
C VAL A 269 -7.07 -15.32 -5.12
N ASN A 270 -7.30 -14.15 -4.50
CA ASN A 270 -6.27 -13.10 -4.34
C ASN A 270 -5.17 -13.55 -3.38
N ILE A 271 -5.55 -14.13 -2.24
CA ILE A 271 -4.60 -14.67 -1.26
C ILE A 271 -3.75 -15.76 -1.90
N ILE A 272 -4.37 -16.66 -2.66
CA ILE A 272 -3.66 -17.75 -3.35
C ILE A 272 -2.69 -17.18 -4.38
N ALA A 273 -3.15 -16.26 -5.24
CA ALA A 273 -2.34 -15.69 -6.31
C ALA A 273 -1.13 -14.91 -5.75
N PHE A 274 -1.34 -13.99 -4.81
CA PHE A 274 -0.25 -13.27 -4.17
C PHE A 274 0.61 -14.17 -3.26
N GLY A 275 0.02 -15.21 -2.64
CA GLY A 275 0.73 -16.20 -1.85
C GLY A 275 1.69 -17.05 -2.68
N ILE A 276 1.27 -17.48 -3.87
CA ILE A 276 2.15 -18.16 -4.84
C ILE A 276 3.31 -17.23 -5.22
N VAL A 277 3.04 -15.96 -5.53
CA VAL A 277 4.09 -14.97 -5.84
C VAL A 277 5.03 -14.79 -4.66
N ALA A 278 4.52 -14.67 -3.43
CA ALA A 278 5.32 -14.55 -2.22
C ALA A 278 6.25 -15.75 -2.04
N ILE A 279 5.73 -16.99 -2.19
CA ILE A 279 6.53 -18.22 -2.10
C ILE A 279 7.60 -18.26 -3.19
N LEU A 280 7.24 -17.97 -4.44
CA LEU A 280 8.19 -17.92 -5.55
C LEU A 280 9.30 -16.90 -5.28
N LEU A 281 8.96 -15.71 -4.81
CA LEU A 281 9.93 -14.68 -4.44
C LEU A 281 10.84 -15.15 -3.31
N LEU A 282 10.31 -15.80 -2.27
CA LEU A 282 11.11 -16.36 -1.18
C LEU A 282 12.08 -17.43 -1.68
N VAL A 283 11.64 -18.34 -2.55
CA VAL A 283 12.50 -19.38 -3.12
C VAL A 283 13.57 -18.77 -4.03
N LEU A 284 13.18 -17.94 -5.00
CA LEU A 284 14.07 -17.36 -6.00
C LEU A 284 15.09 -16.39 -5.39
N THR A 285 14.72 -15.68 -4.32
CA THR A 285 15.62 -14.75 -3.61
C THR A 285 16.29 -15.38 -2.40
N ARG A 286 16.07 -16.67 -2.14
CA ARG A 286 16.58 -17.38 -0.95
C ARG A 286 16.26 -16.65 0.36
N GLY A 287 15.03 -16.15 0.46
CA GLY A 287 14.51 -15.43 1.62
C GLY A 287 14.99 -13.97 1.76
N THR A 288 15.81 -13.45 0.84
CA THR A 288 16.34 -12.09 0.97
C THR A 288 15.40 -11.02 0.45
N LEU A 289 14.45 -11.37 -0.43
CA LEU A 289 13.60 -10.43 -1.15
C LEU A 289 14.42 -9.31 -1.84
N GLY A 290 15.65 -9.60 -2.26
CA GLY A 290 16.55 -8.64 -2.88
C GLY A 290 17.22 -7.66 -1.90
N TYR A 291 17.00 -7.79 -0.60
CA TYR A 291 17.62 -6.93 0.42
C TYR A 291 19.14 -7.12 0.47
N ARG A 292 19.86 -5.99 0.52
CA ARG A 292 21.33 -5.96 0.58
C ARG A 292 21.77 -4.86 1.58
N PRO A 293 21.93 -5.17 2.87
CA PRO A 293 22.17 -4.17 3.92
C PRO A 293 23.45 -3.37 3.70
N GLU A 294 24.50 -3.98 3.15
CA GLU A 294 25.80 -3.36 2.87
C GLU A 294 25.75 -2.18 1.87
N ARG A 295 24.62 -1.97 1.17
CA ARG A 295 24.47 -0.91 0.17
C ARG A 295 23.66 0.30 0.67
N GLU A 296 23.08 0.24 1.87
CA GLU A 296 22.28 1.34 2.43
C GLU A 296 23.13 2.43 3.08
N ASP A 297 24.37 2.14 3.48
CA ASP A 297 25.26 3.10 4.16
C ASP A 297 25.92 4.13 3.20
N VAL A 298 25.61 4.09 1.90
CA VAL A 298 26.25 4.93 0.86
C VAL A 298 25.24 5.87 0.16
N ALA A 299 23.98 5.95 0.62
CA ALA A 299 22.90 6.70 -0.04
C ALA A 299 22.35 7.87 0.78
#